data_AF-A0A9E3QWN7-F1
#
_entry.id   AF-A0A9E3QWN7-F1
#
_cell.length_a   1.000
_cell.length_b   1.000
_cell.length_c   1.000
_cell.angle_alpha   90.00
_cell.angle_beta   90.00
_cell.angle_gamma   90.00
#
_symmetry.space_group_name_H-M   'P 1'
#
loop_
_entity.id
_entity.type
_entity.pdbx_description
1 polymer ?
#
loop_
_entity_poly.entity_id
_entity_poly.type
_entity_poly.pdbx_seq_one_letter_code
_entity_poly.pdbx_strand_id
1 'polypeptide(L)'
;MKRRWPLVVLGVVAIAVAVLLVATAPRLDEPAEHLLREVTALTSKEYPRPSHVDAPLPGSFGERAAAPLTALSKVTPLMGAVDKEPVRCVDQAAKGQVFWPACQTLLDAARDGARGVLEATRAERGGVPITLSAITSLTQPTQASELYVASTTAVLEISRLQREGHLEEALSWCLDAYALARDSSFGSGLLGHMLCVANTTRLLKVCPAVLQALSPPARADALARIDRIYAGVPPLADTLLMEENAMGLVSHAQLLSDEQRGRLPLVAQNAIRTFAPAGRLGYWFASLTSSEARELLRGWGPMQRYFHEAQEATRLPPAERESRIVRAREELERDLGSPSLLAPDLLKFTQRADRIGASQELLHEAVRLMDAPGDGWGAVSKDTFTLNKAADGSATLTLAAPAGELSIELRPR
;
A
#
# COMPACT_ATOMS: atom_id res chain seq x y z
N MET A 1 -31.04 62.40 -22.06
CA MET A 1 -31.24 61.19 -21.22
C MET A 1 -31.11 59.88 -22.02
N LYS A 2 -30.01 59.64 -22.74
CA LYS A 2 -29.81 58.41 -23.53
C LYS A 2 -28.41 57.83 -23.26
N ARG A 3 -28.21 57.10 -22.17
CA ARG A 3 -27.02 56.22 -21.95
C ARG A 3 -27.01 55.36 -20.67
N ARG A 4 -28.16 55.03 -20.07
CA ARG A 4 -28.20 54.10 -18.91
C ARG A 4 -28.64 52.68 -19.26
N TRP A 5 -29.25 52.49 -20.43
CA TRP A 5 -29.67 51.18 -20.93
C TRP A 5 -28.55 50.11 -21.00
N PRO A 6 -27.35 50.40 -21.52
CA PRO A 6 -26.30 49.38 -21.56
C PRO A 6 -25.84 48.95 -20.15
N LEU A 7 -25.87 49.84 -19.15
CA LEU A 7 -25.53 49.51 -17.75
C LEU A 7 -26.62 48.65 -17.08
N VAL A 8 -27.89 48.92 -17.36
CA VAL A 8 -29.02 48.12 -16.86
C VAL A 8 -29.01 46.73 -17.49
N VAL A 9 -28.77 46.62 -18.79
CA VAL A 9 -28.66 45.32 -19.49
C VAL A 9 -27.44 44.55 -18.98
N LEU A 10 -26.29 45.19 -18.79
CA LEU A 10 -25.11 44.53 -18.20
C LEU A 10 -25.39 44.04 -16.77
N GLY A 11 -26.09 44.83 -15.96
CA GLY A 11 -26.47 44.47 -14.60
C GLY A 11 -27.43 43.28 -14.57
N VAL A 12 -28.44 43.26 -15.45
CA VAL A 12 -29.39 42.15 -15.55
C VAL A 12 -28.71 40.88 -16.06
N VAL A 13 -27.80 40.97 -17.04
CA VAL A 13 -27.01 39.82 -17.51
C VAL A 13 -26.08 39.33 -16.41
N ALA A 14 -25.41 40.22 -15.67
CA ALA A 14 -24.54 39.84 -14.57
C ALA A 14 -25.32 39.15 -13.42
N ILE A 15 -26.53 39.64 -13.10
CA ILE A 15 -27.41 39.02 -12.11
C ILE A 15 -27.95 37.68 -12.63
N ALA A 16 -28.39 37.61 -13.88
CA ALA A 16 -28.88 36.36 -14.47
C ALA A 16 -27.77 35.30 -14.54
N VAL A 17 -26.55 35.70 -14.89
CA VAL A 17 -25.36 34.86 -14.81
C VAL A 17 -25.11 34.48 -13.35
N ALA A 18 -25.09 35.41 -12.39
CA ALA A 18 -24.91 35.10 -10.96
C ALA A 18 -25.97 34.15 -10.39
N VAL A 19 -27.24 34.31 -10.78
CA VAL A 19 -28.35 33.44 -10.37
C VAL A 19 -28.21 32.07 -11.03
N LEU A 20 -27.86 32.01 -12.32
CA LEU A 20 -27.58 30.75 -12.99
C LEU A 20 -26.36 30.05 -12.36
N LEU A 21 -25.34 30.81 -11.97
CA LEU A 21 -24.15 30.33 -11.28
C LEU A 21 -24.49 29.76 -9.91
N VAL A 22 -25.37 30.40 -9.14
CA VAL A 22 -25.83 29.90 -7.84
C VAL A 22 -26.78 28.71 -8.00
N ALA A 23 -27.67 28.74 -9.00
CA ALA A 23 -28.66 27.68 -9.24
C ALA A 23 -28.04 26.41 -9.86
N THR A 24 -26.93 26.54 -10.58
CA THR A 24 -26.16 25.42 -11.14
C THR A 24 -24.92 25.07 -10.32
N ALA A 25 -24.63 25.82 -9.26
CA ALA A 25 -23.59 25.45 -8.31
C ALA A 25 -24.02 24.12 -7.66
N PRO A 26 -23.19 23.07 -7.74
CA PRO A 26 -23.49 21.82 -7.06
C PRO A 26 -23.67 22.10 -5.56
N ARG A 27 -24.65 21.44 -4.93
CA ARG A 27 -24.78 21.42 -3.47
C ARG A 27 -23.62 20.59 -2.91
N LEU A 28 -22.56 21.28 -2.52
CA LEU A 28 -21.33 20.65 -2.05
C LEU A 28 -21.26 20.53 -0.52
N ASP A 29 -22.22 21.09 0.21
CA ASP A 29 -22.14 21.19 1.67
C ASP A 29 -22.12 19.81 2.35
N GLU A 30 -23.00 18.89 1.95
CA GLU A 30 -23.04 17.54 2.53
C GLU A 30 -21.79 16.69 2.19
N PRO A 31 -21.34 16.60 0.92
CA PRO A 31 -20.06 15.95 0.59
C PRO A 31 -18.86 16.58 1.30
N ALA A 32 -18.85 17.91 1.44
CA ALA A 32 -17.80 18.62 2.16
C ALA A 32 -17.79 18.25 3.65
N GLU A 33 -18.94 18.28 4.32
CA GLU A 33 -19.04 17.90 5.74
C GLU A 33 -18.71 16.43 5.97
N HIS A 34 -19.05 15.54 5.04
CA HIS A 34 -18.62 14.15 5.09
C HIS A 34 -17.08 14.06 4.99
N LEU A 35 -16.47 14.67 3.98
CA LEU A 35 -15.02 14.68 3.81
C LEU A 35 -14.29 15.26 5.03
N LEU A 36 -14.78 16.35 5.62
CA LEU A 36 -14.21 16.95 6.83
C LEU A 36 -14.20 15.95 7.99
N ARG A 37 -15.31 15.24 8.22
CA ARG A 37 -15.43 14.23 9.28
C ARG A 37 -14.47 13.08 9.04
N GLU A 38 -14.46 12.51 7.84
CA GLU A 38 -13.62 11.35 7.50
C GLU A 38 -12.13 11.68 7.56
N VAL A 39 -11.71 12.82 6.99
CA VAL A 39 -10.31 13.26 7.05
C VAL A 39 -9.87 13.50 8.50
N THR A 40 -10.74 14.11 9.32
CA THR A 40 -10.45 14.29 10.75
C THR A 40 -10.25 12.95 11.44
N ALA A 41 -11.18 12.00 11.23
CA ALA A 41 -11.10 10.67 11.79
C ALA A 41 -9.82 9.93 11.37
N LEU A 42 -9.41 10.05 10.09
CA LEU A 42 -8.18 9.46 9.58
C LEU A 42 -6.92 10.04 10.24
N THR A 43 -6.85 11.35 10.44
CA THR A 43 -5.67 11.98 11.06
C THR A 43 -5.49 11.63 12.53
N SER A 44 -6.57 11.29 13.24
CA SER A 44 -6.55 10.88 14.64
C SER A 44 -6.58 9.36 14.83
N LYS A 45 -6.59 8.57 13.75
CA LYS A 45 -6.76 7.12 13.83
C LYS A 45 -5.52 6.49 14.46
N GLU A 46 -5.74 5.72 15.52
CA GLU A 46 -4.75 4.80 16.04
C GLU A 46 -4.86 3.44 15.33
N TYR A 47 -3.74 2.73 15.25
CA TYR A 47 -3.63 1.45 14.55
C TYR A 47 -3.24 0.34 15.53
N PRO A 48 -4.18 -0.15 16.36
CA PRO A 48 -3.93 -1.31 17.21
C PRO A 48 -3.69 -2.56 16.34
N ARG A 49 -2.76 -3.41 16.77
CA ARG A 49 -2.40 -4.64 16.04
C ARG A 49 -1.84 -5.72 16.97
N PRO A 50 -1.91 -7.01 16.60
CA PRO A 50 -1.22 -8.06 17.32
C PRO A 50 0.31 -7.89 17.25
N SER A 51 0.99 -7.97 18.39
CA SER A 51 2.45 -8.06 18.44
C SER A 51 2.92 -9.45 18.00
N HIS A 52 4.00 -9.51 17.20
CA HIS A 52 4.67 -10.77 16.84
C HIS A 52 5.81 -11.14 17.81
N VAL A 53 6.11 -10.25 18.75
CA VAL A 53 7.05 -10.47 19.85
C VAL A 53 6.32 -10.52 21.18
N ASP A 54 6.91 -11.21 22.16
CA ASP A 54 6.27 -11.44 23.46
C ASP A 54 6.28 -10.19 24.36
N ALA A 55 7.28 -9.32 24.18
CA ALA A 55 7.41 -8.04 24.87
C ALA A 55 7.50 -6.90 23.83
N PRO A 56 6.38 -6.28 23.43
CA PRO A 56 6.38 -5.18 22.47
C PRO A 56 7.05 -3.93 23.05
N LEU A 57 7.62 -3.10 22.18
CA LEU A 57 8.25 -1.84 22.53
C LEU A 57 7.20 -0.72 22.62
N PRO A 58 7.31 0.22 23.56
CA PRO A 58 6.35 1.31 23.67
C PRO A 58 6.35 2.22 22.43
N GLY A 59 5.17 2.73 22.10
CA GLY A 59 4.96 3.68 20.99
C GLY A 59 4.39 3.05 19.71
N SER A 60 4.43 3.82 18.62
CA SER A 60 4.02 3.35 17.28
C SER A 60 5.21 2.97 16.41
N PHE A 61 4.99 2.14 15.39
CA PHE A 61 5.97 1.86 14.35
C PHE A 61 6.51 3.17 13.73
N GLY A 62 5.62 4.09 13.37
CA GLY A 62 5.99 5.36 12.73
C GLY A 62 6.90 6.24 13.57
N GLU A 63 6.67 6.32 14.90
CA GLU A 63 7.54 7.04 15.83
C GLU A 63 8.95 6.43 15.88
N ARG A 64 9.03 5.09 15.98
CA ARG A 64 10.31 4.38 16.13
C ARG A 64 11.09 4.27 14.82
N ALA A 65 10.39 4.18 13.69
CA ALA A 65 10.99 4.05 12.37
C ALA A 65 11.50 5.39 11.81
N ALA A 66 11.06 6.53 12.35
CA ALA A 66 11.38 7.85 11.82
C ALA A 66 12.90 8.09 11.66
N ALA A 67 13.68 7.91 12.73
CA ALA A 67 15.13 8.12 12.68
C ALA A 67 15.87 7.09 11.79
N PRO A 68 15.60 5.77 11.91
CA PRO A 68 16.16 4.79 10.98
C PRO A 68 15.83 5.06 9.50
N LEU A 69 14.60 5.48 9.18
CA LEU A 69 14.22 5.84 7.81
C LEU A 69 14.96 7.10 7.34
N THR A 70 15.18 8.09 8.20
CA THR A 70 16.03 9.25 7.88
C THR A 70 17.49 8.85 7.65
N ALA A 71 18.00 7.82 8.32
CA ALA A 71 19.33 7.29 8.03
C ALA A 71 19.38 6.62 6.65
N LEU A 72 18.35 5.83 6.31
CA LEU A 72 18.23 5.14 5.02
C LEU A 72 18.09 6.09 3.83
N SER A 73 17.55 7.30 4.01
CA SER A 73 17.41 8.26 2.90
C SER A 73 18.74 8.66 2.26
N LYS A 74 19.85 8.57 3.03
CA LYS A 74 21.22 8.79 2.52
C LYS A 74 21.71 7.64 1.63
N VAL A 75 21.11 6.47 1.79
CA VAL A 75 21.47 5.23 1.08
C VAL A 75 20.54 4.97 -0.09
N THR A 76 19.32 5.53 -0.09
CA THR A 76 18.33 5.45 -1.17
C THR A 76 18.92 5.68 -2.58
N PRO A 77 19.85 6.65 -2.81
CA PRO A 77 20.46 6.82 -4.13
C PRO A 77 21.21 5.60 -4.65
N LEU A 78 21.79 4.77 -3.76
CA LEU A 78 22.47 3.52 -4.16
C LEU A 78 21.51 2.51 -4.78
N MET A 79 20.22 2.58 -4.45
CA MET A 79 19.22 1.72 -5.04
C MET A 79 18.96 2.03 -6.52
N GLY A 80 19.22 3.26 -6.96
CA GLY A 80 19.26 3.61 -8.39
C GLY A 80 20.53 3.15 -9.11
N ALA A 81 21.61 2.88 -8.35
CA ALA A 81 22.90 2.41 -8.85
C ALA A 81 23.04 0.88 -8.85
N VAL A 82 22.27 0.18 -8.02
CA VAL A 82 21.92 -1.23 -8.25
C VAL A 82 21.17 -1.23 -9.57
N ASP A 83 21.84 -1.67 -10.65
CA ASP A 83 21.37 -1.69 -12.05
C ASP A 83 19.86 -1.88 -12.15
N LYS A 84 19.20 -1.25 -13.15
CA LYS A 84 17.74 -1.01 -13.38
C LYS A 84 16.68 -2.02 -12.87
N GLU A 85 17.07 -3.17 -12.35
CA GLU A 85 16.27 -4.20 -11.69
C GLU A 85 16.81 -4.53 -10.29
N PRO A 86 16.39 -3.82 -9.23
CA PRO A 86 16.59 -4.23 -7.83
C PRO A 86 16.10 -5.67 -7.54
N VAL A 87 15.20 -6.16 -8.40
CA VAL A 87 14.74 -7.55 -8.46
C VAL A 87 15.89 -8.55 -8.59
N ARG A 88 16.99 -8.18 -9.27
CA ARG A 88 18.16 -9.06 -9.44
C ARG A 88 18.83 -9.40 -8.12
N CYS A 89 19.03 -8.43 -7.22
CA CYS A 89 19.62 -8.70 -5.91
C CYS A 89 18.76 -9.67 -5.10
N VAL A 90 17.43 -9.50 -5.15
CA VAL A 90 16.47 -10.41 -4.52
C VAL A 90 16.54 -11.81 -5.14
N ASP A 91 16.65 -11.92 -6.46
CA ASP A 91 16.76 -13.20 -7.14
C ASP A 91 18.09 -13.92 -6.86
N GLN A 92 19.19 -13.19 -6.69
CA GLN A 92 20.46 -13.77 -6.24
C GLN A 92 20.34 -14.29 -4.80
N ALA A 93 19.69 -13.54 -3.92
CA ALA A 93 19.44 -13.92 -2.54
C ALA A 93 18.60 -15.20 -2.45
N ALA A 94 17.53 -15.27 -3.26
CA ALA A 94 16.67 -16.45 -3.35
C ALA A 94 17.44 -17.70 -3.78
N LYS A 95 18.38 -17.55 -4.72
CA LYS A 95 19.22 -18.65 -5.22
C LYS A 95 20.40 -18.98 -4.30
N GLY A 96 20.56 -18.29 -3.17
CA GLY A 96 21.70 -18.46 -2.27
C GLY A 96 23.05 -18.13 -2.91
N GLN A 97 23.07 -17.28 -3.94
CA GLN A 97 24.27 -16.95 -4.69
C GLN A 97 25.14 -15.92 -3.96
N VAL A 98 26.42 -15.87 -4.32
CA VAL A 98 27.29 -14.74 -3.93
C VAL A 98 26.73 -13.46 -4.53
N PHE A 99 26.55 -12.45 -3.70
CA PHE A 99 25.95 -11.18 -4.10
C PHE A 99 26.87 -10.44 -5.05
N TRP A 100 26.28 -9.78 -6.04
CA TRP A 100 27.03 -8.83 -6.85
C TRP A 100 27.56 -7.67 -5.98
N PRO A 101 28.68 -7.04 -6.40
CA PRO A 101 29.30 -5.95 -5.63
C PRO A 101 28.33 -4.81 -5.30
N ALA A 102 27.39 -4.49 -6.19
CA ALA A 102 26.37 -3.47 -5.95
C ALA A 102 25.37 -3.88 -4.85
N CYS A 103 24.93 -5.13 -4.82
CA CYS A 103 24.03 -5.66 -3.78
C CYS A 103 24.75 -5.74 -2.43
N GLN A 104 26.03 -6.13 -2.43
CA GLN A 104 26.86 -6.15 -1.23
C GLN A 104 27.07 -4.73 -0.68
N THR A 105 27.43 -3.77 -1.55
CA THR A 105 27.55 -2.35 -1.16
C THR A 105 26.24 -1.81 -0.58
N LEU A 106 25.10 -2.12 -1.19
CA LEU A 106 23.79 -1.74 -0.65
C LEU A 106 23.54 -2.36 0.73
N LEU A 107 23.79 -3.66 0.88
CA LEU A 107 23.64 -4.38 2.15
C LEU A 107 24.48 -3.71 3.25
N ASP A 108 25.77 -3.52 2.99
CA ASP A 108 26.70 -2.98 3.98
C ASP A 108 26.34 -1.53 4.36
N ALA A 109 25.93 -0.71 3.39
CA ALA A 109 25.55 0.68 3.64
C ALA A 109 24.19 0.83 4.35
N ALA A 110 23.23 -0.07 4.08
CA ALA A 110 21.88 0.02 4.59
C ALA A 110 21.62 -0.82 5.85
N ARG A 111 22.51 -1.76 6.22
CA ARG A 111 22.25 -2.78 7.24
C ARG A 111 21.74 -2.19 8.56
N ASP A 112 22.44 -1.22 9.13
CA ASP A 112 22.07 -0.65 10.44
C ASP A 112 20.75 0.10 10.39
N GLY A 113 20.53 0.88 9.32
CA GLY A 113 19.27 1.59 9.10
C GLY A 113 18.10 0.62 8.91
N ALA A 114 18.29 -0.43 8.10
CA ALA A 114 17.29 -1.47 7.87
C ALA A 114 16.97 -2.23 9.16
N ARG A 115 17.99 -2.60 9.94
CA ARG A 115 17.82 -3.23 11.25
C ARG A 115 16.98 -2.35 12.18
N GLY A 116 17.28 -1.05 12.27
CA GLY A 116 16.50 -0.11 13.07
C GLY A 116 15.04 -0.01 12.63
N VAL A 117 14.77 -0.02 11.31
CA VAL A 117 13.39 -0.05 10.77
C VAL A 117 12.68 -1.36 11.13
N LEU A 118 13.37 -2.50 11.03
CA LEU A 118 12.81 -3.80 11.38
C LEU A 118 12.53 -3.92 12.88
N GLU A 119 13.44 -3.47 13.73
CA GLU A 119 13.21 -3.43 15.18
C GLU A 119 12.04 -2.51 15.56
N ALA A 120 11.80 -1.43 14.81
CA ALA A 120 10.62 -0.58 15.00
C ALA A 120 9.29 -1.33 14.80
N THR A 121 9.27 -2.40 14.01
CA THR A 121 8.06 -3.22 13.80
C THR A 121 7.63 -3.97 15.07
N ARG A 122 8.48 -4.01 16.10
CA ARG A 122 8.18 -4.60 17.41
C ARG A 122 7.41 -3.65 18.33
N ALA A 123 7.04 -2.46 17.86
CA ALA A 123 6.24 -1.50 18.61
C ALA A 123 4.85 -2.04 18.98
N GLU A 124 4.25 -1.55 20.06
CA GLU A 124 2.89 -1.90 20.49
C GLU A 124 1.83 -1.57 19.45
N ARG A 125 2.00 -0.47 18.71
CA ARG A 125 1.02 0.03 17.75
C ARG A 125 1.61 0.13 16.34
N GLY A 126 0.74 -0.06 15.34
CA GLY A 126 1.07 0.21 13.94
C GLY A 126 1.06 1.71 13.65
N GLY A 127 0.87 2.04 12.38
CA GLY A 127 0.84 3.41 11.88
C GLY A 127 2.19 3.79 11.29
N VAL A 128 2.19 4.12 10.00
CA VAL A 128 3.38 4.61 9.29
C VAL A 128 3.82 5.99 9.81
N PRO A 129 5.09 6.37 9.60
CA PRO A 129 5.53 7.75 9.84
C PRO A 129 4.65 8.76 9.11
N ILE A 130 4.55 9.97 9.65
CA ILE A 130 3.68 11.01 9.08
C ILE A 130 4.02 11.34 7.62
N THR A 131 5.24 11.12 7.15
CA THR A 131 5.67 11.32 5.74
C THR A 131 5.09 10.28 4.78
N LEU A 132 4.58 9.17 5.31
CA LEU A 132 4.02 8.04 4.56
C LEU A 132 2.51 7.88 4.74
N SER A 133 1.87 8.75 5.54
CA SER A 133 0.43 8.68 5.73
C SER A 133 -0.30 8.94 4.41
N ALA A 134 -1.50 8.37 4.24
CA ALA A 134 -2.31 8.54 3.02
C ALA A 134 -2.52 10.02 2.66
N ILE A 135 -2.69 10.88 3.67
CA ILE A 135 -2.97 12.31 3.48
C ILE A 135 -1.72 13.09 3.03
N THR A 136 -0.58 12.82 3.63
CA THR A 136 0.65 13.62 3.42
C THR A 136 1.50 13.10 2.28
N SER A 137 1.49 11.79 2.03
CA SER A 137 2.31 11.13 1.00
C SER A 137 1.99 11.60 -0.42
N LEU A 138 0.78 12.09 -0.64
CA LEU A 138 0.38 12.73 -1.89
C LEU A 138 1.02 14.11 -2.09
N THR A 139 1.60 14.69 -1.03
CA THR A 139 1.99 16.11 -0.98
C THR A 139 3.42 16.39 -0.57
N GLN A 140 4.11 15.38 -0.08
CA GLN A 140 5.50 15.46 0.40
C GLN A 140 6.29 14.28 -0.17
N PRO A 141 7.62 14.43 -0.33
CA PRO A 141 8.49 13.29 -0.64
C PRO A 141 8.23 12.16 0.36
N THR A 142 7.78 11.02 -0.15
CA THR A 142 7.41 9.87 0.67
C THR A 142 8.66 9.11 1.10
N GLN A 143 8.61 8.47 2.28
CA GLN A 143 9.67 7.54 2.71
C GLN A 143 9.47 6.12 2.15
N ALA A 144 8.75 5.98 1.04
CA ALA A 144 8.38 4.67 0.49
C ALA A 144 9.61 3.94 -0.07
N SER A 145 10.53 4.71 -0.65
CA SER A 145 11.82 4.22 -1.13
C SER A 145 12.67 3.68 0.03
N GLU A 146 12.67 4.34 1.18
CA GLU A 146 13.43 3.92 2.37
C GLU A 146 12.87 2.62 2.94
N LEU A 147 11.53 2.46 3.00
CA LEU A 147 10.91 1.18 3.35
C LEU A 147 11.27 0.08 2.35
N TYR A 148 11.34 0.42 1.07
CA TYR A 148 11.76 -0.51 0.02
C TYR A 148 13.24 -0.91 0.19
N VAL A 149 14.13 0.04 0.51
CA VAL A 149 15.54 -0.24 0.84
C VAL A 149 15.58 -1.20 2.02
N ALA A 150 14.89 -0.88 3.12
CA ALA A 150 14.87 -1.71 4.33
C ALA A 150 14.43 -3.15 4.02
N SER A 151 13.36 -3.32 3.25
CA SER A 151 12.88 -4.64 2.83
C SER A 151 13.87 -5.38 1.93
N THR A 152 14.51 -4.68 0.99
CA THR A 152 15.52 -5.28 0.09
C THR A 152 16.75 -5.72 0.88
N THR A 153 17.23 -4.88 1.79
CA THR A 153 18.33 -5.18 2.71
C THR A 153 17.99 -6.36 3.61
N ALA A 154 16.75 -6.46 4.10
CA ALA A 154 16.30 -7.60 4.89
C ALA A 154 16.42 -8.92 4.12
N VAL A 155 15.96 -8.95 2.86
CA VAL A 155 16.06 -10.14 2.01
C VAL A 155 17.52 -10.57 1.79
N LEU A 156 18.41 -9.61 1.55
CA LEU A 156 19.84 -9.88 1.39
C LEU A 156 20.46 -10.40 2.69
N GLU A 157 20.11 -9.80 3.82
CA GLU A 157 20.66 -10.18 5.11
C GLU A 157 20.18 -11.57 5.55
N ILE A 158 18.90 -11.88 5.35
CA ILE A 158 18.34 -13.23 5.61
C ILE A 158 19.13 -14.29 4.84
N SER A 159 19.34 -14.08 3.53
CA SER A 159 20.08 -15.00 2.68
C SER A 159 21.56 -15.12 3.10
N ARG A 160 22.18 -14.02 3.55
CA ARG A 160 23.54 -14.05 4.09
C ARG A 160 23.63 -14.86 5.39
N LEU A 161 22.80 -14.53 6.38
CA LEU A 161 22.77 -15.19 7.69
C LEU A 161 22.48 -16.69 7.55
N GLN A 162 21.54 -17.06 6.66
CA GLN A 162 21.24 -18.46 6.37
C GLN A 162 22.47 -19.21 5.85
N ARG A 163 23.21 -18.64 4.88
CA ARG A 163 24.42 -19.27 4.32
C ARG A 163 25.55 -19.41 5.34
N GLU A 164 25.63 -18.47 6.26
CA GLU A 164 26.61 -18.47 7.35
C GLU A 164 26.19 -19.37 8.54
N GLY A 165 25.00 -19.96 8.51
CA GLY A 165 24.49 -20.85 9.56
C GLY A 165 23.89 -20.11 10.78
N HIS A 166 23.70 -18.80 10.70
CA HIS A 166 23.07 -17.98 11.74
C HIS A 166 21.55 -18.03 11.67
N LEU A 167 20.97 -19.23 11.84
CA LEU A 167 19.55 -19.51 11.60
C LEU A 167 18.59 -18.74 12.51
N GLU A 168 18.90 -18.58 13.79
CA GLU A 168 18.05 -17.84 14.74
C GLU A 168 17.97 -16.36 14.38
N GLU A 169 19.11 -15.76 14.00
CA GLU A 169 19.13 -14.37 13.56
C GLU A 169 18.41 -14.21 12.21
N ALA A 170 18.62 -15.12 11.27
CA ALA A 170 17.89 -15.13 10.00
C ALA A 170 16.36 -15.22 10.22
N LEU A 171 15.92 -16.04 11.18
CA LEU A 171 14.51 -16.14 11.55
C LEU A 171 13.98 -14.83 12.14
N SER A 172 14.73 -14.16 13.02
CA SER A 172 14.34 -12.85 13.55
C SER A 172 14.16 -11.83 12.43
N TRP A 173 15.09 -11.77 11.47
CA TRP A 173 14.97 -10.89 10.31
C TRP A 173 13.76 -11.23 9.44
N CYS A 174 13.46 -12.51 9.22
CA CYS A 174 12.26 -12.93 8.51
C CYS A 174 10.98 -12.44 9.20
N LEU A 175 10.84 -12.65 10.51
CA LEU A 175 9.66 -12.26 11.27
C LEU A 175 9.48 -10.74 11.29
N ASP A 176 10.55 -9.99 11.58
CA ASP A 176 10.48 -8.53 11.59
C ASP A 176 10.22 -7.97 10.18
N ALA A 177 10.69 -8.62 9.11
CA ALA A 177 10.43 -8.18 7.74
C ALA A 177 8.98 -8.47 7.30
N TYR A 178 8.38 -9.59 7.72
CA TYR A 178 6.94 -9.80 7.56
C TYR A 178 6.14 -8.76 8.35
N ALA A 179 6.57 -8.42 9.56
CA ALA A 179 5.96 -7.37 10.36
C ALA A 179 6.10 -5.99 9.69
N LEU A 180 7.22 -5.70 9.02
CA LEU A 180 7.42 -4.49 8.22
C LEU A 180 6.46 -4.44 7.04
N ALA A 181 6.23 -5.56 6.36
CA ALA A 181 5.25 -5.65 5.29
C ALA A 181 3.86 -5.25 5.81
N ARG A 182 3.40 -5.86 6.90
CA ARG A 182 2.15 -5.44 7.57
C ARG A 182 2.17 -3.94 7.91
N ASP A 183 3.21 -3.47 8.57
CA ASP A 183 3.24 -2.10 9.11
C ASP A 183 3.25 -1.03 8.04
N SER A 184 3.81 -1.35 6.87
CA SER A 184 3.77 -0.46 5.72
C SER A 184 2.34 -0.17 5.25
N SER A 185 1.34 -0.99 5.60
CA SER A 185 -0.06 -0.80 5.20
C SER A 185 -0.92 -0.03 6.21
N PHE A 186 -0.43 0.19 7.44
CA PHE A 186 -1.19 0.92 8.45
C PHE A 186 -1.08 2.43 8.24
N GLY A 187 -2.17 3.04 7.75
CA GLY A 187 -2.28 4.50 7.67
C GLY A 187 -1.74 5.12 6.38
N SER A 188 -1.26 4.30 5.46
CA SER A 188 -0.58 4.68 4.21
C SER A 188 -1.46 4.68 2.96
N GLY A 189 -2.72 4.25 3.08
CA GLY A 189 -3.58 4.03 1.91
C GLY A 189 -3.07 2.94 0.99
N LEU A 190 -3.43 3.01 -0.30
CA LEU A 190 -3.13 1.98 -1.29
C LEU A 190 -1.63 1.78 -1.51
N LEU A 191 -0.83 2.84 -1.45
CA LEU A 191 0.62 2.78 -1.66
C LEU A 191 1.29 1.81 -0.68
N GLY A 192 1.00 1.96 0.61
CA GLY A 192 1.61 1.09 1.60
C GLY A 192 1.03 -0.32 1.62
N HIS A 193 -0.23 -0.51 1.21
CA HIS A 193 -0.74 -1.86 0.97
C HIS A 193 0.01 -2.54 -0.19
N MET A 194 0.36 -1.82 -1.26
CA MET A 194 1.22 -2.37 -2.31
C MET A 194 2.62 -2.73 -1.81
N LEU A 195 3.21 -1.92 -0.92
CA LEU A 195 4.48 -2.25 -0.29
C LEU A 195 4.37 -3.52 0.55
N CYS A 196 3.27 -3.70 1.29
CA CYS A 196 2.97 -4.93 2.00
C CYS A 196 3.00 -6.15 1.05
N VAL A 197 2.24 -6.09 -0.05
CA VAL A 197 2.19 -7.17 -1.04
C VAL A 197 3.59 -7.47 -1.58
N ALA A 198 4.29 -6.43 -2.07
CA ALA A 198 5.58 -6.58 -2.72
C ALA A 198 6.64 -7.15 -1.77
N ASN A 199 6.65 -6.70 -0.51
CA ASN A 199 7.60 -7.16 0.49
C ASN A 199 7.31 -8.62 0.89
N THR A 200 6.05 -8.98 1.13
CA THR A 200 5.64 -10.37 1.39
C THR A 200 6.07 -11.31 0.25
N THR A 201 5.82 -10.93 -1.01
CA THR A 201 6.25 -11.75 -2.17
C THR A 201 7.76 -11.96 -2.22
N ARG A 202 8.57 -10.96 -1.83
CA ARG A 202 10.03 -11.13 -1.78
C ARG A 202 10.48 -12.04 -0.64
N LEU A 203 9.84 -11.92 0.52
CA LEU A 203 10.18 -12.74 1.69
C LEU A 203 9.88 -14.22 1.44
N LEU A 204 8.83 -14.53 0.68
CA LEU A 204 8.56 -15.89 0.23
C LEU A 204 9.69 -16.51 -0.60
N LYS A 205 10.60 -15.71 -1.17
CA LYS A 205 11.75 -16.24 -1.91
C LYS A 205 12.91 -16.68 -1.02
N VAL A 206 12.99 -16.22 0.23
CA VAL A 206 14.16 -16.44 1.11
C VAL A 206 13.80 -17.07 2.46
N CYS A 207 12.68 -16.68 3.06
CA CYS A 207 12.29 -17.16 4.38
C CYS A 207 11.89 -18.65 4.43
N PRO A 208 11.32 -19.28 3.39
CA PRO A 208 11.04 -20.71 3.43
C PRO A 208 12.29 -21.56 3.68
N ALA A 209 13.43 -21.17 3.13
CA ALA A 209 14.69 -21.90 3.32
C ALA A 209 15.23 -21.76 4.76
N VAL A 210 14.96 -20.64 5.44
CA VAL A 210 15.20 -20.49 6.89
C VAL A 210 14.27 -21.40 7.68
N LEU A 211 12.97 -21.38 7.39
CA LEU A 211 11.98 -22.24 8.06
C LEU A 211 12.29 -23.74 7.88
N GLN A 212 12.77 -24.12 6.70
CA GLN A 212 13.22 -25.49 6.39
C GLN A 212 14.35 -25.98 7.27
N ALA A 213 15.27 -25.09 7.64
CA ALA A 213 16.41 -25.41 8.48
C ALA A 213 16.04 -25.49 9.98
N LEU A 214 14.85 -25.03 10.38
CA LEU A 214 14.38 -25.12 11.75
C LEU A 214 13.91 -26.54 12.12
N SER A 215 14.02 -26.85 13.40
CA SER A 215 13.36 -28.02 14.00
C SER A 215 11.83 -27.89 13.87
N PRO A 216 11.06 -29.01 13.81
CA PRO A 216 9.61 -28.95 13.72
C PRO A 216 8.92 -28.05 14.77
N PRO A 217 9.25 -28.09 16.09
CA PRO A 217 8.60 -27.22 17.06
C PRO A 217 8.94 -25.74 16.84
N ALA A 218 10.18 -25.40 16.48
CA ALA A 218 10.57 -24.02 16.18
C ALA A 218 9.91 -23.47 14.92
N ARG A 219 9.72 -24.34 13.90
CA ARG A 219 8.99 -24.00 12.68
C ARG A 219 7.51 -23.72 12.95
N ALA A 220 6.87 -24.54 13.79
CA ALA A 220 5.49 -24.34 14.20
C ALA A 220 5.30 -23.01 14.96
N ASP A 221 6.22 -22.67 15.88
CA ASP A 221 6.21 -21.37 16.57
C ASP A 221 6.39 -20.20 15.58
N ALA A 222 7.35 -20.31 14.67
CA ALA A 222 7.58 -19.31 13.63
C ALA A 222 6.34 -19.08 12.76
N LEU A 223 5.65 -20.14 12.33
CA LEU A 223 4.40 -20.03 11.58
C LEU A 223 3.30 -19.34 12.40
N ALA A 224 3.13 -19.71 13.66
CA ALA A 224 2.15 -19.06 14.54
C ALA A 224 2.44 -17.55 14.70
N ARG A 225 3.70 -17.14 14.73
CA ARG A 225 4.10 -15.72 14.71
C ARG A 225 3.75 -15.05 13.37
N ILE A 226 4.01 -15.72 12.24
CA ILE A 226 3.64 -15.22 10.90
C ILE A 226 2.12 -15.07 10.78
N ASP A 227 1.33 -16.00 11.32
CA ASP A 227 -0.14 -15.91 11.34
C ASP A 227 -0.63 -14.72 12.16
N ARG A 228 -0.02 -14.47 13.33
CA ARG A 228 -0.31 -13.27 14.13
C ARG A 228 0.02 -11.98 13.35
N ILE A 229 1.10 -11.97 12.58
CA ILE A 229 1.44 -10.84 11.71
C ILE A 229 0.36 -10.66 10.65
N TYR A 230 0.02 -11.74 9.93
CA TYR A 230 -0.95 -11.71 8.85
C TYR A 230 -2.34 -11.28 9.31
N ALA A 231 -2.80 -11.79 10.45
CA ALA A 231 -4.07 -11.40 11.07
C ALA A 231 -4.13 -9.90 11.45
N GLY A 232 -2.96 -9.26 11.58
CA GLY A 232 -2.85 -7.83 11.79
C GLY A 232 -2.81 -6.99 10.52
N VAL A 233 -2.86 -7.56 9.31
CA VAL A 233 -2.90 -6.77 8.07
C VAL A 233 -4.28 -6.12 7.93
N PRO A 234 -4.37 -4.78 7.72
CA PRO A 234 -5.64 -4.10 7.49
C PRO A 234 -6.43 -4.69 6.33
N PRO A 235 -7.76 -4.83 6.46
CA PRO A 235 -8.61 -5.18 5.33
C PRO A 235 -8.43 -4.22 4.16
N LEU A 236 -8.54 -4.73 2.94
CA LEU A 236 -8.45 -3.91 1.73
C LEU A 236 -9.56 -2.84 1.70
N ALA A 237 -10.76 -3.14 2.20
CA ALA A 237 -11.85 -2.16 2.31
C ALA A 237 -11.43 -0.91 3.09
N ASP A 238 -10.78 -1.09 4.24
CA ASP A 238 -10.26 0.01 5.05
C ASP A 238 -9.22 0.82 4.28
N THR A 239 -8.34 0.13 3.55
CA THR A 239 -7.33 0.78 2.71
C THR A 239 -7.96 1.63 1.61
N LEU A 240 -9.01 1.12 0.96
CA LEU A 240 -9.75 1.84 -0.08
C LEU A 240 -10.52 3.04 0.48
N LEU A 241 -11.09 2.93 1.69
CA LEU A 241 -11.73 4.05 2.37
C LEU A 241 -10.71 5.13 2.74
N MET A 242 -9.52 4.73 3.20
CA MET A 242 -8.41 5.67 3.43
C MET A 242 -8.02 6.40 2.14
N GLU A 243 -7.90 5.67 1.04
CA GLU A 243 -7.55 6.24 -0.27
C GLU A 243 -8.64 7.18 -0.79
N GLU A 244 -9.90 6.78 -0.72
CA GLU A 244 -11.05 7.61 -1.12
C GLU A 244 -11.00 8.98 -0.45
N ASN A 245 -10.77 8.99 0.86
CA ASN A 245 -10.73 10.21 1.64
C ASN A 245 -9.46 11.04 1.40
N ALA A 246 -8.30 10.40 1.26
CA ALA A 246 -7.06 11.10 0.93
C ALA A 246 -7.10 11.71 -0.47
N MET A 247 -7.57 10.95 -1.46
CA MET A 247 -7.78 11.42 -2.82
C MET A 247 -8.86 12.50 -2.83
N GLY A 248 -9.99 12.30 -2.14
CA GLY A 248 -11.06 13.29 -1.99
C GLY A 248 -10.55 14.62 -1.44
N LEU A 249 -9.67 14.58 -0.43
CA LEU A 249 -9.01 15.77 0.10
C LEU A 249 -8.15 16.47 -0.95
N VAL A 250 -7.26 15.75 -1.64
CA VAL A 250 -6.35 16.37 -2.62
C VAL A 250 -7.09 16.92 -3.84
N SER A 251 -8.11 16.19 -4.31
CA SER A 251 -8.87 16.52 -5.51
C SER A 251 -9.93 17.59 -5.30
N HIS A 252 -10.64 17.57 -4.16
CA HIS A 252 -11.82 18.40 -3.94
C HIS A 252 -11.66 19.46 -2.84
N ALA A 253 -10.53 19.54 -2.13
CA ALA A 253 -10.33 20.58 -1.13
C ALA A 253 -10.41 22.01 -1.69
N GLN A 254 -10.17 22.21 -2.98
CA GLN A 254 -10.35 23.51 -3.63
C GLN A 254 -11.81 24.00 -3.60
N LEU A 255 -12.75 23.07 -3.48
CA LEU A 255 -14.18 23.33 -3.49
C LEU A 255 -14.75 23.65 -2.10
N LEU A 256 -13.95 23.47 -1.06
CA LEU A 256 -14.30 23.81 0.32
C LEU A 256 -14.27 25.33 0.53
N SER A 257 -15.15 25.83 1.40
CA SER A 257 -15.09 27.22 1.87
C SER A 257 -13.86 27.46 2.76
N ASP A 258 -13.47 28.73 2.95
CA ASP A 258 -12.36 29.08 3.86
C ASP A 258 -12.62 28.59 5.29
N GLU A 259 -13.87 28.71 5.75
CA GLU A 259 -14.31 28.21 7.05
C GLU A 259 -14.17 26.70 7.15
N GLN A 260 -14.61 25.96 6.13
CA GLN A 260 -14.48 24.50 6.07
C GLN A 260 -13.01 24.07 6.06
N ARG A 261 -12.16 24.75 5.28
CA ARG A 261 -10.72 24.50 5.26
C ARG A 261 -10.08 24.77 6.63
N GLY A 262 -10.53 25.81 7.33
CA GLY A 262 -10.05 26.14 8.69
C GLY A 262 -10.40 25.08 9.74
N ARG A 263 -11.42 24.25 9.51
CA ARG A 263 -11.84 23.17 10.41
C ARG A 263 -11.05 21.88 10.23
N LEU A 264 -10.28 21.74 9.15
CA LEU A 264 -9.47 20.54 8.92
C LEU A 264 -8.32 20.44 9.93
N PRO A 265 -7.84 19.23 10.25
CA PRO A 265 -6.60 19.05 11.00
C PRO A 265 -5.41 19.76 10.33
N LEU A 266 -4.45 20.26 11.11
CA LEU A 266 -3.30 21.03 10.59
C LEU A 266 -2.52 20.28 9.51
N VAL A 267 -2.36 18.96 9.65
CA VAL A 267 -1.68 18.13 8.65
C VAL A 267 -2.41 18.14 7.30
N ALA A 268 -3.74 18.08 7.30
CA ALA A 268 -4.57 18.15 6.10
C ALA A 268 -4.57 19.56 5.51
N GLN A 269 -4.62 20.61 6.35
CA GLN A 269 -4.48 22.00 5.89
C GLN A 269 -3.16 22.22 5.16
N ASN A 270 -2.05 21.70 5.70
CA ASN A 270 -0.73 21.80 5.08
C ASN A 270 -0.66 21.04 3.75
N ALA A 271 -1.26 19.85 3.67
CA ALA A 271 -1.35 19.07 2.44
C ALA A 271 -2.09 19.85 1.32
N ILE A 272 -3.22 20.49 1.66
CA ILE A 272 -4.03 21.25 0.68
C ILE A 272 -3.29 22.45 0.10
N ARG A 273 -2.43 23.13 0.88
CA ARG A 273 -1.69 24.31 0.40
C ARG A 273 -0.82 24.01 -0.82
N THR A 274 -0.38 22.76 -0.98
CA THR A 274 0.45 22.32 -2.12
C THR A 274 -0.37 22.18 -3.41
N PHE A 275 -1.66 21.83 -3.34
CA PHE A 275 -2.49 21.47 -4.51
C PHE A 275 -3.62 22.46 -4.82
N ALA A 276 -4.02 23.29 -3.86
CA ALA A 276 -5.16 24.21 -4.00
C ALA A 276 -4.75 25.70 -3.87
N PRO A 277 -3.84 26.22 -4.72
CA PRO A 277 -3.41 27.62 -4.61
C PRO A 277 -4.54 28.59 -4.99
N ALA A 278 -5.49 28.15 -5.84
CA ALA A 278 -6.65 28.92 -6.22
C ALA A 278 -7.86 28.49 -5.36
N GLY A 279 -8.51 29.43 -4.67
CA GLY A 279 -9.77 29.14 -3.97
C GLY A 279 -10.90 28.73 -4.93
N ARG A 280 -12.04 28.29 -4.38
CA ARG A 280 -13.23 27.77 -5.09
C ARG A 280 -13.61 28.53 -6.37
N LEU A 281 -13.56 29.87 -6.35
CA LEU A 281 -13.85 30.70 -7.53
C LEU A 281 -12.82 30.55 -8.66
N GLY A 282 -11.53 30.54 -8.33
CA GLY A 282 -10.47 30.38 -9.34
C GLY A 282 -10.54 29.03 -10.03
N TYR A 283 -10.90 27.99 -9.29
CA TYR A 283 -11.08 26.64 -9.83
C TYR A 283 -12.33 26.53 -10.74
N TRP A 284 -13.42 27.18 -10.34
CA TRP A 284 -14.62 27.24 -11.16
C TRP A 284 -14.35 27.90 -12.52
N PHE A 285 -13.60 29.01 -12.56
CA PHE A 285 -13.17 29.61 -13.83
C PHE A 285 -12.23 28.71 -14.63
N ALA A 286 -11.31 27.98 -13.99
CA ALA A 286 -10.43 27.02 -14.68
C ALA A 286 -11.21 25.90 -15.38
N SER A 287 -12.39 25.51 -14.88
CA SER A 287 -13.25 24.52 -15.53
C SER A 287 -13.83 24.96 -16.87
N LEU A 288 -13.85 26.27 -17.16
CA LEU A 288 -14.27 26.75 -18.48
C LEU A 288 -13.23 26.42 -19.56
N THR A 289 -11.97 26.19 -19.18
CA THR A 289 -10.84 26.02 -20.10
C THR A 289 -10.07 24.71 -19.91
N SER A 290 -10.23 24.01 -18.79
CA SER A 290 -9.53 22.76 -18.46
C SER A 290 -10.50 21.58 -18.38
N SER A 291 -10.18 20.46 -19.05
CA SER A 291 -10.92 19.19 -18.90
C SER A 291 -10.76 18.60 -17.50
N GLU A 292 -9.56 18.70 -16.92
CA GLU A 292 -9.27 18.23 -15.56
C GLU A 292 -10.12 18.96 -14.51
N ALA A 293 -10.25 20.29 -14.65
CA ALA A 293 -11.11 21.07 -13.75
C ALA A 293 -12.61 20.78 -13.91
N ARG A 294 -13.04 20.34 -15.10
CA ARG A 294 -14.40 19.84 -15.32
C ARG A 294 -14.61 18.47 -14.70
N GLU A 295 -13.64 17.58 -14.84
CA GLU A 295 -13.64 16.26 -14.20
C GLU A 295 -13.71 16.40 -12.69
N LEU A 296 -12.94 17.29 -12.08
CA LEU A 296 -12.95 17.51 -10.63
C LEU A 296 -14.24 18.15 -10.10
N LEU A 297 -14.90 19.03 -10.87
CA LEU A 297 -16.19 19.59 -10.46
C LEU A 297 -17.36 18.60 -10.60
N ARG A 298 -17.33 17.75 -11.63
CA ARG A 298 -18.43 16.80 -11.93
C ARG A 298 -18.19 15.42 -11.33
N GLY A 299 -16.94 15.11 -11.02
CA GLY A 299 -16.47 13.78 -10.70
C GLY A 299 -16.56 13.43 -9.23
N TRP A 300 -16.79 14.36 -8.30
CA TRP A 300 -16.84 14.04 -6.87
C TRP A 300 -17.82 12.90 -6.56
N GLY A 301 -19.10 13.07 -6.91
CA GLY A 301 -20.12 12.05 -6.67
C GLY A 301 -19.85 10.71 -7.37
N PRO A 302 -19.58 10.70 -8.70
CA PRO A 302 -19.19 9.49 -9.42
C PRO A 302 -17.96 8.78 -8.82
N MET A 303 -16.94 9.52 -8.41
CA MET A 303 -15.72 8.98 -7.79
C MET A 303 -16.01 8.33 -6.45
N GLN A 304 -16.79 8.97 -5.58
CA GLN A 304 -17.20 8.37 -4.31
C GLN A 304 -17.97 7.06 -4.52
N ARG A 305 -18.89 7.03 -5.49
CA ARG A 305 -19.59 5.78 -5.85
C ARG A 305 -18.62 4.70 -6.33
N TYR A 306 -17.65 5.06 -7.17
CA TYR A 306 -16.64 4.12 -7.65
C TYR A 306 -15.83 3.51 -6.49
N PHE A 307 -15.37 4.33 -5.55
CA PHE A 307 -14.65 3.84 -4.37
C PHE A 307 -15.55 3.01 -3.45
N HIS A 308 -16.79 3.42 -3.22
CA HIS A 308 -17.75 2.68 -2.42
C HIS A 308 -18.03 1.29 -3.01
N GLU A 309 -18.28 1.22 -4.32
CA GLU A 309 -18.49 -0.04 -5.03
C GLU A 309 -17.25 -0.94 -4.97
N ALA A 310 -16.04 -0.36 -5.10
CA ALA A 310 -14.81 -1.11 -4.96
C ALA A 310 -14.61 -1.64 -3.53
N GLN A 311 -14.96 -0.86 -2.49
CA GLN A 311 -14.93 -1.29 -1.09
C GLN A 311 -15.87 -2.46 -0.85
N GLU A 312 -17.12 -2.38 -1.31
CA GLU A 312 -18.09 -3.47 -1.19
C GLU A 312 -17.63 -4.72 -1.95
N ALA A 313 -17.05 -4.54 -3.14
CA ALA A 313 -16.51 -5.63 -3.93
C ALA A 313 -15.37 -6.41 -3.22
N THR A 314 -14.65 -5.80 -2.28
CA THR A 314 -13.59 -6.50 -1.53
C THR A 314 -14.10 -7.70 -0.71
N ARG A 315 -15.40 -7.73 -0.39
CA ARG A 315 -16.04 -8.84 0.32
C ARG A 315 -16.40 -10.03 -0.58
N LEU A 316 -16.32 -9.84 -1.90
CA LEU A 316 -16.67 -10.86 -2.89
C LEU A 316 -15.46 -11.75 -3.22
N PRO A 317 -15.68 -12.97 -3.73
CA PRO A 317 -14.65 -13.80 -4.33
C PRO A 317 -13.92 -13.06 -5.47
N PRO A 318 -12.63 -13.38 -5.77
CA PRO A 318 -11.81 -12.61 -6.71
C PRO A 318 -12.45 -12.37 -8.09
N ALA A 319 -13.06 -13.39 -8.71
CA ALA A 319 -13.67 -13.25 -10.04
C ALA A 319 -14.91 -12.34 -10.04
N GLU A 320 -15.73 -12.42 -8.99
CA GLU A 320 -16.91 -11.55 -8.82
C GLU A 320 -16.50 -10.12 -8.49
N ARG A 321 -15.46 -9.96 -7.65
CA ARG A 321 -14.86 -8.67 -7.32
C ARG A 321 -14.32 -7.96 -8.55
N GLU A 322 -13.54 -8.66 -9.37
CA GLU A 322 -13.00 -8.12 -10.62
C GLU A 322 -14.13 -7.61 -11.52
N SER A 323 -15.15 -8.44 -11.74
CA SER A 323 -16.32 -8.08 -12.53
C SER A 323 -17.04 -6.84 -11.99
N ARG A 324 -17.17 -6.74 -10.66
CA ARG A 324 -17.82 -5.59 -10.00
C ARG A 324 -17.00 -4.31 -10.14
N ILE A 325 -15.69 -4.37 -9.96
CA ILE A 325 -14.80 -3.20 -10.07
C ILE A 325 -14.70 -2.70 -11.52
N VAL A 326 -14.62 -3.61 -12.50
CA VAL A 326 -14.66 -3.26 -13.92
C VAL A 326 -15.95 -2.52 -14.25
N ARG A 327 -17.10 -3.06 -13.82
CA ARG A 327 -18.39 -2.39 -14.03
C ARG A 327 -18.46 -1.01 -13.37
N ALA A 328 -18.01 -0.90 -12.13
CA ALA A 328 -17.99 0.38 -11.41
C ALA A 328 -17.09 1.41 -12.12
N ARG A 329 -15.98 0.96 -12.72
CA ARG A 329 -15.10 1.81 -13.54
C ARG A 329 -15.79 2.27 -14.83
N GLU A 330 -16.46 1.36 -15.53
CA GLU A 330 -17.23 1.69 -16.74
C GLU A 330 -18.37 2.68 -16.45
N GLU A 331 -19.05 2.53 -15.31
CA GLU A 331 -20.09 3.46 -14.85
C GLU A 331 -19.51 4.84 -14.54
N LEU A 332 -18.37 4.91 -13.86
CA LEU A 332 -17.64 6.15 -13.63
C LEU A 332 -17.30 6.86 -14.95
N GLU A 333 -16.70 6.15 -15.90
CA GLU A 333 -16.29 6.74 -17.18
C GLU A 333 -17.49 7.17 -18.03
N ARG A 334 -18.62 6.47 -17.92
CA ARG A 334 -19.90 6.87 -18.53
C ARG A 334 -20.43 8.17 -17.91
N ASP A 335 -20.41 8.28 -16.58
CA ASP A 335 -20.86 9.47 -15.85
C ASP A 335 -19.97 10.69 -16.14
N LEU A 336 -18.67 10.48 -16.32
CA LEU A 336 -17.71 11.53 -16.70
C LEU A 336 -17.77 11.87 -18.19
N GLY A 337 -18.21 10.95 -19.05
CA GLY A 337 -18.22 11.07 -20.51
C GLY A 337 -16.83 10.91 -21.16
N SER A 338 -15.83 10.47 -20.40
CA SER A 338 -14.46 10.21 -20.85
C SER A 338 -13.73 9.29 -19.86
N PRO A 339 -12.64 8.62 -20.27
CA PRO A 339 -11.75 7.94 -19.33
C PRO A 339 -11.25 8.90 -18.24
N SER A 340 -11.36 8.49 -16.98
CA SER A 340 -10.88 9.30 -15.86
C SER A 340 -9.36 9.23 -15.76
N LEU A 341 -8.71 10.39 -15.67
CA LEU A 341 -7.27 10.49 -15.41
C LEU A 341 -6.93 10.45 -13.92
N LEU A 342 -7.92 10.72 -13.07
CA LEU A 342 -7.76 10.88 -11.62
C LEU A 342 -8.10 9.61 -10.85
N ALA A 343 -8.93 8.75 -11.43
CA ALA A 343 -9.34 7.51 -10.80
C ALA A 343 -8.23 6.46 -10.89
N PRO A 344 -7.74 5.93 -9.74
CA PRO A 344 -6.75 4.87 -9.73
C PRO A 344 -7.31 3.59 -10.35
N ASP A 345 -6.42 2.73 -10.86
CA ASP A 345 -6.73 1.40 -11.36
C ASP A 345 -6.98 0.42 -10.19
N LEU A 346 -8.13 0.55 -9.54
CA LEU A 346 -8.48 -0.26 -8.35
C LEU A 346 -8.44 -1.75 -8.62
N LEU A 347 -8.72 -2.20 -9.86
CA LEU A 347 -8.65 -3.61 -10.22
C LEU A 347 -7.24 -4.15 -10.02
N LYS A 348 -6.23 -3.46 -10.54
CA LYS A 348 -4.84 -3.84 -10.35
C LYS A 348 -4.43 -3.86 -8.88
N PHE A 349 -4.99 -2.96 -8.06
CA PHE A 349 -4.75 -2.95 -6.62
C PHE A 349 -5.40 -4.15 -5.92
N THR A 350 -6.65 -4.48 -6.24
CA THR A 350 -7.34 -5.60 -5.61
C THR A 350 -6.73 -6.93 -5.99
N GLN A 351 -6.33 -7.08 -7.25
CA GLN A 351 -5.57 -8.23 -7.74
C GLN A 351 -4.22 -8.39 -7.00
N ARG A 352 -3.55 -7.28 -6.66
CA ARG A 352 -2.35 -7.30 -5.82
C ARG A 352 -2.65 -7.67 -4.38
N ALA A 353 -3.74 -7.17 -3.80
CA ALA A 353 -4.16 -7.53 -2.44
C ALA A 353 -4.48 -9.03 -2.33
N ASP A 354 -5.12 -9.61 -3.35
CA ASP A 354 -5.36 -11.06 -3.43
C ASP A 354 -4.06 -11.86 -3.38
N ARG A 355 -2.93 -11.30 -3.85
CA ARG A 355 -1.62 -11.95 -3.70
C ARG A 355 -1.20 -12.08 -2.24
N ILE A 356 -1.59 -11.20 -1.32
CA ILE A 356 -1.22 -11.34 0.11
C ILE A 356 -1.86 -12.60 0.68
N GLY A 357 -3.16 -12.81 0.43
CA GLY A 357 -3.86 -14.04 0.83
C GLY A 357 -3.25 -15.28 0.20
N ALA A 358 -3.05 -15.25 -1.12
CA ALA A 358 -2.39 -16.33 -1.85
C ALA A 358 -0.97 -16.63 -1.33
N SER A 359 -0.21 -15.59 -0.96
CA SER A 359 1.14 -15.73 -0.40
C SER A 359 1.14 -16.47 0.95
N GLN A 360 0.17 -16.16 1.81
CA GLN A 360 0.03 -16.82 3.11
C GLN A 360 -0.39 -18.28 2.94
N GLU A 361 -1.36 -18.56 2.08
CA GLU A 361 -1.78 -19.93 1.76
C GLU A 361 -0.62 -20.76 1.19
N LEU A 362 0.17 -20.19 0.28
CA LEU A 362 1.33 -20.85 -0.29
C LEU A 362 2.40 -21.18 0.76
N LEU A 363 2.66 -20.26 1.70
CA LEU A 363 3.63 -20.49 2.77
C LEU A 363 3.19 -21.65 3.70
N HIS A 364 1.91 -21.67 4.09
CA HIS A 364 1.34 -22.73 4.90
C HIS A 364 1.41 -24.08 4.22
N GLU A 365 1.00 -24.13 2.96
CA GLU A 365 1.02 -25.37 2.17
C GLU A 365 2.44 -25.87 1.95
N ALA A 366 3.39 -24.98 1.69
CA ALA A 366 4.81 -25.30 1.62
C ALA A 366 5.30 -25.94 2.93
N VAL A 367 5.03 -25.32 4.09
CA VAL A 367 5.47 -25.87 5.38
C VAL A 367 4.82 -27.21 5.69
N ARG A 368 3.51 -27.36 5.43
CA ARG A 368 2.80 -28.63 5.58
C ARG A 368 3.47 -29.76 4.79
N LEU A 369 3.88 -29.49 3.55
CA LEU A 369 4.59 -30.47 2.72
C LEU A 369 5.99 -30.80 3.26
N MET A 370 6.69 -29.82 3.84
CA MET A 370 8.04 -30.01 4.39
C MET A 370 8.07 -30.84 5.68
N ASP A 371 6.97 -30.87 6.43
CA ASP A 371 6.83 -31.67 7.65
C ASP A 371 6.18 -33.03 7.39
N ALA A 372 5.78 -33.33 6.15
CA ALA A 372 5.24 -34.63 5.78
C ALA A 372 6.35 -35.71 5.76
N PRO A 373 6.06 -36.96 6.19
CA PRO A 373 7.04 -38.06 6.14
C PRO A 373 7.52 -38.36 4.71
N GLY A 374 8.79 -38.76 4.57
CA GLY A 374 9.61 -38.71 3.35
C GLY A 374 9.10 -39.42 2.07
N ASP A 375 8.10 -40.29 2.17
CA ASP A 375 7.47 -40.97 1.02
C ASP A 375 6.19 -40.26 0.53
N GLY A 376 5.81 -39.16 1.20
CA GLY A 376 4.47 -38.59 1.21
C GLY A 376 4.34 -37.15 0.70
N TRP A 377 5.13 -36.74 -0.29
CA TRP A 377 4.72 -35.65 -1.18
C TRP A 377 3.61 -36.20 -2.09
N GLY A 378 2.49 -36.60 -1.49
CA GLY A 378 1.31 -37.07 -2.20
C GLY A 378 0.82 -36.02 -3.18
N ALA A 379 -0.21 -36.34 -3.97
CA ALA A 379 -0.84 -35.36 -4.84
C ALA A 379 -1.23 -34.12 -4.02
N VAL A 380 -0.71 -32.95 -4.39
CA VAL A 380 -1.19 -31.68 -3.83
C VAL A 380 -2.61 -31.51 -4.34
N SER A 381 -3.57 -31.86 -3.50
CA SER A 381 -4.98 -31.94 -3.82
C SER A 381 -5.63 -30.56 -3.65
N LYS A 382 -5.33 -29.61 -4.55
CA LYS A 382 -6.14 -28.41 -4.75
C LYS A 382 -5.93 -27.92 -6.18
N ASP A 383 -7.00 -27.49 -6.84
CA ASP A 383 -7.01 -26.90 -8.19
C ASP A 383 -6.11 -25.64 -8.33
N THR A 384 -5.50 -25.20 -7.22
CA THR A 384 -4.75 -23.94 -7.08
C THR A 384 -3.23 -24.15 -7.03
N PHE A 385 -2.72 -25.33 -6.64
CA PHE A 385 -1.29 -25.54 -6.41
C PHE A 385 -0.70 -26.60 -7.35
N THR A 386 0.47 -26.29 -7.90
CA THR A 386 1.25 -27.21 -8.75
C THR A 386 2.56 -27.55 -8.06
N LEU A 387 2.80 -28.83 -7.78
CA LEU A 387 4.07 -29.31 -7.25
C LEU A 387 4.93 -29.91 -8.36
N ASN A 388 6.05 -29.27 -8.66
CA ASN A 388 7.01 -29.70 -9.66
C ASN A 388 8.23 -30.35 -8.98
N LYS A 389 8.36 -31.67 -9.06
CA LYS A 389 9.49 -32.41 -8.48
C LYS A 389 10.70 -32.42 -9.43
N ALA A 390 11.88 -32.14 -8.90
CA ALA A 390 13.14 -32.24 -9.62
C ALA A 390 13.81 -33.61 -9.36
N ALA A 391 14.74 -33.98 -10.25
CA ALA A 391 15.44 -35.27 -10.18
C ALA A 391 16.38 -35.39 -8.96
N ASP A 392 16.78 -34.27 -8.36
CA ASP A 392 17.63 -34.20 -7.17
C ASP A 392 16.84 -34.35 -5.86
N GLY A 393 15.52 -34.60 -5.94
CA GLY A 393 14.64 -34.74 -4.79
C GLY A 393 14.11 -33.41 -4.24
N SER A 394 14.53 -32.27 -4.78
CA SER A 394 13.88 -30.98 -4.51
C SER A 394 12.54 -30.88 -5.23
N ALA A 395 11.69 -29.96 -4.80
CA ALA A 395 10.46 -29.64 -5.48
C ALA A 395 10.17 -28.14 -5.45
N THR A 396 9.41 -27.65 -6.41
CA THR A 396 8.87 -26.29 -6.39
C THR A 396 7.36 -26.37 -6.24
N LEU A 397 6.83 -25.76 -5.20
CA LEU A 397 5.40 -25.54 -5.05
C LEU A 397 5.04 -24.19 -5.66
N THR A 398 4.19 -24.23 -6.67
CA THR A 398 3.68 -23.07 -7.38
C THR A 398 2.20 -22.87 -7.03
N LEU A 399 1.79 -21.62 -6.85
CA LEU A 399 0.39 -21.18 -6.81
C LEU A 399 0.13 -20.23 -7.98
N ALA A 400 -0.88 -20.55 -8.80
CA ALA A 400 -1.41 -19.60 -9.76
C ALA A 400 -2.28 -18.59 -9.01
N ALA A 401 -1.77 -17.38 -8.79
CA ALA A 401 -2.54 -16.30 -8.17
C ALA A 401 -3.13 -15.36 -9.24
N PRO A 402 -4.24 -14.65 -8.96
CA PRO A 402 -4.89 -13.72 -9.91
C PRO A 402 -3.95 -12.66 -10.51
N ALA A 403 -2.81 -12.43 -9.86
CA ALA A 403 -1.87 -11.41 -10.28
C ALA A 403 -0.47 -11.98 -10.60
N GLY A 404 -0.34 -13.28 -10.85
CA GLY A 404 0.89 -13.91 -11.30
C GLY A 404 1.22 -15.19 -10.53
N GLU A 405 2.25 -15.88 -11.02
CA GLU A 405 2.73 -17.11 -10.39
C GLU A 405 3.55 -16.78 -9.13
N LEU A 406 3.23 -17.44 -8.01
CA LEU A 406 4.04 -17.45 -6.80
C LEU A 406 4.66 -18.84 -6.65
N SER A 407 5.93 -18.92 -6.26
CA SER A 407 6.62 -20.20 -6.10
C SER A 407 7.51 -20.23 -4.86
N ILE A 408 7.60 -21.42 -4.26
CA ILE A 408 8.50 -21.73 -3.14
C ILE A 408 9.28 -22.99 -3.48
N GLU A 409 10.60 -22.91 -3.38
CA GLU A 409 11.48 -24.08 -3.48
C GLU A 409 11.49 -24.85 -2.16
N LEU A 410 11.33 -26.16 -2.26
CA LEU A 410 11.23 -27.12 -1.16
C LEU A 410 12.38 -28.11 -1.30
N ARG A 411 13.23 -28.22 -0.27
CA ARG A 411 14.38 -29.12 -0.28
C ARG A 411 14.19 -30.30 0.70
N PRO A 412 14.62 -31.52 0.32
CA PRO A 412 14.64 -32.66 1.22
C PRO A 412 15.63 -32.40 2.37
N ARG A 413 15.31 -32.93 3.56
CA ARG A 413 16.17 -32.84 4.74
C ARG A 413 17.38 -33.76 4.64
#